data_AF-A0A7W8SXF4-F1
#
_entry.id   AF-A0A7W8SXF4-F1
#
_cell.length_a   1.000
_cell.length_b   1.000
_cell.length_c   1.000
_cell.angle_alpha   90.00
_cell.angle_beta   90.00
_cell.angle_gamma   90.00
#
_symmetry.space_group_name_H-M   'P 1'
#
loop_
_entity.id
_entity.type
_entity.pdbx_description
1 polymer ?
#
loop_
_entity_poly.entity_id
_entity_poly.type
_entity_poly.pdbx_seq_one_letter_code
_entity_poly.pdbx_strand_id
1 'polypeptide(L)'
;MLAADLEEICDYSDRAGPGGYLRSLIDAIRKRPTEIVPAGLSVSAYDLVVIGSPVWAGSVSAPVRSYLIENRARLPQVAFFCSFGGHGADAALREMGELAGKPAVAECKITAAAARQGAQAALAAFVGGLKRHLARAGEFEWIC
;
A
#
# COMPACT_ATOMS: atom_id res chain seq x y z
N MET A 1 4.95 3.85 17.35
CA MET A 1 5.11 2.58 16.61
C MET A 1 3.76 1.87 16.53
N LEU A 2 3.45 1.28 15.39
CA LEU A 2 2.45 0.22 15.25
C LEU A 2 3.22 -1.07 15.53
N ALA A 3 2.79 -1.90 16.47
CA ALA A 3 3.40 -3.21 16.70
C ALA A 3 2.95 -4.15 15.58
N ALA A 4 3.42 -3.91 14.37
CA ALA A 4 2.98 -4.58 13.14
C ALA A 4 4.16 -5.33 12.52
N ASP A 5 3.85 -6.47 11.90
CA ASP A 5 4.81 -7.18 11.06
C ASP A 5 5.02 -6.42 9.76
N LEU A 6 6.26 -6.44 9.26
CA LEU A 6 6.64 -5.81 8.01
C LEU A 6 7.00 -6.89 6.99
N GLU A 7 6.33 -6.84 5.85
CA GLU A 7 6.62 -7.71 4.71
C GLU A 7 6.81 -6.86 3.45
N GLU A 8 7.91 -7.12 2.74
CA GLU A 8 8.21 -6.47 1.46
C GLU A 8 7.57 -7.27 0.33
N ILE A 9 6.87 -6.58 -0.58
CA ILE A 9 6.29 -7.20 -1.78
C ILE A 9 7.39 -7.27 -2.84
N CYS A 10 8.02 -8.44 -2.95
CA CYS A 10 9.07 -8.70 -3.93
C CYS A 10 8.50 -9.23 -5.26
N ASP A 11 9.03 -8.71 -6.36
CA ASP A 11 8.88 -9.29 -7.69
C ASP A 11 10.04 -10.27 -7.94
N TYR A 12 9.79 -11.33 -8.71
CA TYR A 12 10.84 -12.26 -9.16
C TYR A 12 11.92 -11.63 -10.06
N SER A 13 11.68 -10.41 -10.54
CA SER A 13 12.56 -9.70 -11.46
C SER A 13 13.46 -8.70 -10.73
N ASP A 14 14.77 -8.75 -10.99
CA ASP A 14 15.69 -7.68 -10.57
C ASP A 14 15.36 -6.37 -11.33
N ARG A 15 14.77 -5.41 -10.61
CA ARG A 15 14.36 -4.09 -11.14
C ARG A 15 15.43 -3.02 -10.90
N ALA A 16 16.65 -3.39 -10.52
CA ALA A 16 17.74 -2.44 -10.31
C ALA A 16 18.16 -1.73 -11.61
N GLY A 17 18.34 -0.42 -11.52
CA GLY A 17 18.90 0.41 -12.59
C GLY A 17 17.89 1.02 -13.58
N PRO A 18 18.39 1.81 -14.55
CA PRO A 18 17.55 2.61 -15.46
C PRO A 18 16.60 1.78 -16.34
N GLY A 19 17.00 0.54 -16.68
CA GLY A 19 16.16 -0.39 -17.44
C GLY A 19 14.99 -0.94 -16.62
N GLY A 20 15.21 -1.21 -15.33
CA GLY A 20 14.16 -1.58 -14.39
C GLY A 20 13.17 -0.44 -14.10
N TYR A 21 13.65 0.80 -14.12
CA TYR A 21 12.81 2.00 -14.03
C TYR A 21 11.87 2.14 -15.24
N LEU A 22 12.41 2.02 -16.46
CA LEU A 22 11.61 2.08 -17.70
C LEU A 22 10.61 0.93 -17.77
N ARG A 23 10.99 -0.28 -17.37
CA ARG A 23 10.08 -1.43 -17.29
C ARG A 23 8.99 -1.24 -16.24
N SER A 24 9.31 -0.70 -15.07
CA SER A 24 8.31 -0.40 -14.03
C SER A 24 7.32 0.68 -14.49
N LEU A 25 7.78 1.65 -15.29
CA LEU A 25 6.93 2.62 -15.96
C LEU A 25 6.03 1.95 -17.01
N ILE A 26 6.59 1.08 -17.86
CA ILE A 26 5.83 0.34 -18.89
C ILE A 26 4.80 -0.60 -18.26
N ASP A 27 5.15 -1.30 -17.17
CA ASP A 27 4.23 -2.22 -16.48
C ASP A 27 3.09 -1.45 -15.80
N ALA A 28 3.38 -0.30 -15.19
CA ALA A 28 2.37 0.59 -14.63
C ALA A 28 1.41 1.12 -15.72
N ILE A 29 1.95 1.54 -16.87
CA ILE A 29 1.16 2.01 -18.02
C ILE A 29 0.32 0.86 -18.61
N ARG A 30 0.87 -0.36 -18.69
CA ARG A 30 0.20 -1.52 -19.29
C ARG A 30 -0.75 -2.25 -18.34
N LYS A 31 -0.82 -1.86 -17.06
CA LYS A 31 -1.63 -2.50 -16.01
C LYS A 31 -1.50 -4.04 -15.97
N ARG A 32 -0.34 -4.57 -16.36
CA ARG A 32 -0.13 -6.02 -16.41
C ARG A 32 0.11 -6.56 -15.00
N PRO A 33 -0.59 -7.62 -14.59
CA PRO A 33 -0.19 -8.36 -13.40
C PRO A 33 1.19 -8.97 -13.64
N THR A 34 2.05 -8.85 -12.63
CA THR A 34 3.41 -9.40 -12.59
C THR A 34 3.43 -10.51 -11.56
N GLU A 35 4.16 -11.59 -11.84
CA GLU A 35 4.34 -12.65 -10.85
C GLU A 35 5.10 -12.08 -9.64
N ILE A 36 4.47 -12.15 -8.48
CA ILE A 36 5.06 -11.73 -7.21
C ILE A 36 5.46 -12.96 -6.40
N VAL A 37 6.51 -12.81 -5.59
CA VAL A 37 6.83 -13.82 -4.58
C VAL A 37 5.62 -13.92 -3.64
N PRO A 38 5.08 -15.13 -3.41
CA PRO A 38 3.96 -15.30 -2.50
C PRO A 38 4.28 -14.69 -1.14
N ALA A 39 3.36 -13.89 -0.62
CA ALA A 39 3.47 -13.37 0.73
C ALA A 39 3.53 -14.55 1.72
N GLY A 40 4.54 -14.53 2.58
CA GLY A 40 4.73 -15.48 3.67
C GLY A 40 3.75 -15.23 4.81
N LEU A 41 3.22 -14.01 4.95
CA LEU A 41 2.21 -13.69 5.97
C LEU A 41 0.80 -13.82 5.41
N SER A 42 -0.07 -14.47 6.19
CA SER A 42 -1.49 -14.54 5.88
C SER A 42 -2.16 -13.22 6.25
N VAL A 43 -2.60 -12.45 5.26
CA VAL A 43 -3.33 -11.18 5.47
C VAL A 43 -4.57 -11.34 6.35
N SER A 44 -5.17 -12.53 6.39
CA SER A 44 -6.36 -12.81 7.20
C SER A 44 -6.07 -12.97 8.69
N ALA A 45 -4.80 -13.06 9.09
CA ALA A 45 -4.39 -13.10 10.49
C ALA A 45 -4.34 -11.71 11.15
N TYR A 46 -4.59 -10.64 10.39
CA TYR A 46 -4.50 -9.26 10.85
C TYR A 46 -5.87 -8.59 10.86
N ASP A 47 -6.11 -7.71 11.83
CA ASP A 47 -7.32 -6.87 11.87
C ASP A 47 -7.26 -5.74 10.82
N LEU A 48 -6.03 -5.33 10.50
CA LEU A 48 -5.72 -4.21 9.62
C LEU A 48 -4.41 -4.45 8.88
N VAL A 49 -4.43 -4.34 7.56
CA VAL A 49 -3.24 -4.43 6.70
C VAL A 49 -2.94 -3.06 6.09
N VAL A 50 -1.70 -2.60 6.26
CA VAL A 50 -1.22 -1.34 5.69
C VAL A 50 -0.42 -1.63 4.43
N ILE A 51 -0.89 -1.18 3.27
CA ILE A 51 -0.26 -1.47 1.97
C ILE A 51 0.34 -0.20 1.39
N GLY A 52 1.63 -0.27 1.05
CA GLY A 52 2.39 0.82 0.45
C GLY A 52 2.64 0.62 -1.03
N SER A 53 2.53 1.67 -1.85
CA SER A 53 3.02 1.62 -3.24
C SER A 53 3.77 2.88 -3.65
N PRO A 54 4.90 2.77 -4.38
CA PRO A 54 5.37 3.87 -5.19
C PRO A 54 4.36 4.15 -6.32
N VAL A 55 4.21 5.43 -6.68
CA VAL A 55 3.36 5.90 -7.78
C VAL A 55 4.20 6.05 -9.04
N TRP A 56 3.81 5.32 -10.09
CA TRP A 56 4.46 5.33 -11.39
C TRP A 56 3.47 5.80 -12.46
N ALA A 57 3.80 6.88 -13.16
CA ALA A 57 2.92 7.47 -14.19
C ALA A 57 1.46 7.70 -13.73
N GLY A 58 1.26 7.99 -12.44
CA GLY A 58 -0.07 8.18 -11.84
C GLY A 58 -0.84 6.90 -11.50
N SER A 59 -0.17 5.75 -11.50
CA SER A 59 -0.76 4.44 -11.19
C SER A 59 0.02 3.73 -10.09
N VAL A 60 -0.64 2.77 -9.43
CA VAL A 60 -0.02 1.85 -8.46
C VAL A 60 1.05 1.01 -9.17
N SER A 61 2.09 0.62 -8.43
CA SER A 61 3.14 -0.26 -8.96
C SER A 61 2.58 -1.64 -9.31
N ALA A 62 3.13 -2.26 -10.36
CA ALA A 62 2.73 -3.60 -10.80
C ALA A 62 2.80 -4.69 -9.71
N PRO A 63 3.84 -4.76 -8.84
CA PRO A 63 3.86 -5.75 -7.75
C PRO A 63 2.72 -5.55 -6.75
N VAL A 64 2.45 -4.30 -6.34
CA VAL A 64 1.35 -4.02 -5.41
C VAL A 64 -0.01 -4.26 -6.05
N ARG A 65 -0.17 -3.98 -7.36
CA ARG A 65 -1.38 -4.34 -8.11
C ARG A 65 -1.65 -5.83 -8.04
N SER A 66 -0.64 -6.65 -8.32
CA SER A 66 -0.76 -8.11 -8.33
C SER A 66 -1.08 -8.63 -6.94
N TYR A 67 -0.40 -8.11 -5.91
CA TYR A 67 -0.67 -8.42 -4.51
C TYR A 67 -2.12 -8.13 -4.11
N LEU A 68 -2.65 -6.95 -4.48
CA LEU A 68 -4.02 -6.56 -4.18
C LEU A 68 -5.04 -7.46 -4.89
N ILE A 69 -4.78 -7.85 -6.13
CA ILE A 69 -5.65 -8.76 -6.90
C ILE A 69 -5.67 -10.15 -6.26
N GLU A 70 -4.49 -10.70 -5.94
CA GLU A 70 -4.35 -12.06 -5.39
C GLU A 70 -4.91 -12.18 -3.97
N ASN A 71 -4.86 -11.11 -3.18
CA ASN A 71 -5.31 -11.11 -1.79
C ASN A 71 -6.68 -10.46 -1.60
N ARG A 72 -7.31 -9.91 -2.65
CA ARG A 72 -8.59 -9.16 -2.57
C ARG A 72 -9.64 -9.81 -1.67
N ALA A 73 -9.87 -11.11 -1.85
CA ALA A 73 -10.89 -11.85 -1.11
C ALA A 73 -10.54 -12.07 0.37
N ARG A 74 -9.26 -12.04 0.72
CA ARG A 74 -8.73 -12.33 2.06
C ARG A 74 -8.35 -11.07 2.85
N LEU A 75 -8.25 -9.92 2.18
CA LEU A 75 -7.86 -8.67 2.81
C LEU A 75 -8.87 -8.29 3.90
N PRO A 76 -8.42 -7.99 5.13
CA PRO A 76 -9.26 -7.49 6.21
C PRO A 76 -9.54 -5.99 5.96
N GLN A 77 -9.54 -5.17 7.01
CA GLN A 77 -9.53 -3.72 6.82
C GLN A 77 -8.17 -3.30 6.25
N VAL A 78 -8.16 -2.28 5.40
CA VAL A 78 -6.95 -1.84 4.71
C VAL A 78 -6.69 -0.37 4.93
N ALA A 79 -5.42 0.00 5.02
CA ALA A 79 -4.98 1.39 4.93
C ALA A 79 -3.89 1.50 3.87
N PHE A 80 -3.83 2.63 3.19
CA PHE A 80 -2.89 2.80 2.08
C PHE A 80 -1.90 3.92 2.33
N PHE A 81 -0.69 3.74 1.85
CA PHE A 81 0.24 4.84 1.70
C PHE A 81 0.90 4.80 0.33
N CYS A 82 1.27 5.96 -0.19
CA CYS A 82 1.96 6.03 -1.46
C CYS A 82 3.14 7.01 -1.43
N SER A 83 4.22 6.64 -2.10
CA SER A 83 5.35 7.52 -2.36
C SER A 83 5.33 7.99 -3.81
N PHE A 84 5.51 9.29 -4.06
CA PHE A 84 5.37 9.86 -5.42
C PHE A 84 6.30 11.04 -5.67
N GLY A 85 6.69 11.24 -6.93
CA GLY A 85 7.60 12.32 -7.32
C GLY A 85 6.94 13.71 -7.30
N GLY A 86 5.73 13.82 -7.86
CA GLY A 86 5.04 15.12 -7.99
C GLY A 86 3.52 15.04 -8.03
N HIS A 87 2.94 14.20 -8.89
CA HIS A 87 1.48 14.07 -9.05
C HIS A 87 1.03 12.62 -9.19
N GLY A 88 -0.28 12.37 -9.11
CA GLY A 88 -0.89 11.06 -9.35
C GLY A 88 -1.12 10.21 -8.10
N ALA A 89 -0.85 10.74 -6.91
CA ALA A 89 -1.12 10.07 -5.64
C ALA A 89 -2.61 9.70 -5.47
N ASP A 90 -3.52 10.64 -5.77
CA ASP A 90 -4.96 10.42 -5.71
C ASP A 90 -5.45 9.29 -6.63
N ALA A 91 -4.97 9.29 -7.88
CA ALA A 91 -5.33 8.27 -8.85
C ALA A 91 -4.82 6.88 -8.43
N ALA A 92 -3.58 6.82 -7.92
CA ALA A 92 -3.00 5.57 -7.43
C ALA A 92 -3.72 5.03 -6.17
N LEU A 93 -4.04 5.88 -5.20
CA LEU A 93 -4.77 5.47 -3.99
C LEU A 93 -6.19 5.01 -4.31
N ARG A 94 -6.88 5.73 -5.21
CA ARG A 94 -8.19 5.30 -5.72
C ARG A 94 -8.09 3.94 -6.38
N GLU A 95 -7.09 3.74 -7.24
CA GLU A 95 -6.85 2.46 -7.90
C GLU A 95 -6.55 1.34 -6.88
N MET A 96 -5.80 1.62 -5.81
CA MET A 96 -5.59 0.65 -4.73
C MET A 96 -6.90 0.26 -4.04
N GLY A 97 -7.80 1.21 -3.78
CA GLY A 97 -9.14 0.92 -3.25
C GLY A 97 -9.99 0.09 -4.20
N GLU A 98 -9.96 0.42 -5.49
CA GLU A 98 -10.66 -0.34 -6.53
C GLU A 98 -10.14 -1.77 -6.63
N LEU A 99 -8.82 -1.99 -6.54
CA LEU A 99 -8.16 -3.31 -6.56
C LEU A 99 -8.36 -4.12 -5.28
N ALA A 100 -8.38 -3.45 -4.11
CA ALA A 100 -8.71 -4.08 -2.83
C ALA A 100 -10.20 -4.40 -2.70
N GLY A 101 -11.06 -3.72 -3.47
CA GLY A 101 -12.51 -3.88 -3.42
C GLY A 101 -13.17 -3.29 -2.18
N LYS A 102 -12.47 -2.41 -1.47
CA LYS A 102 -12.94 -1.75 -0.25
C LYS A 102 -12.21 -0.42 -0.04
N PRO A 103 -12.84 0.55 0.62
CA PRO A 103 -12.19 1.81 0.94
C PRO A 103 -11.09 1.62 1.99
N ALA A 104 -10.07 2.48 1.93
CA ALA A 104 -9.05 2.55 2.96
C ALA A 104 -9.61 3.23 4.22
N VAL A 105 -9.25 2.71 5.40
CA VAL A 105 -9.59 3.34 6.68
C VAL A 105 -8.76 4.60 6.93
N ALA A 106 -7.60 4.69 6.30
CA ALA A 106 -6.76 5.88 6.25
C ALA A 106 -5.84 5.82 5.02
N GLU A 107 -5.42 6.99 4.57
CA GLU A 107 -4.49 7.15 3.46
C GLU A 107 -3.33 8.08 3.84
N CYS A 108 -2.14 7.81 3.32
CA CYS A 108 -0.97 8.67 3.49
C CYS A 108 -0.26 8.92 2.16
N LYS A 109 0.04 10.19 1.88
CA LYS A 109 0.71 10.64 0.67
C LYS A 109 2.07 11.20 1.03
N ILE A 110 3.13 10.60 0.52
CA ILE A 110 4.51 11.01 0.81
C ILE A 110 5.18 11.41 -0.51
N THR A 111 5.55 12.68 -0.65
CA THR A 111 6.34 13.12 -1.80
C THR A 111 7.78 12.64 -1.66
N ALA A 112 8.49 12.46 -2.77
CA ALA A 112 9.92 12.14 -2.75
C ALA A 112 10.74 13.22 -2.00
N ALA A 113 10.30 14.49 -2.06
CA ALA A 113 10.88 15.58 -1.27
C ALA A 113 10.65 15.36 0.24
N ALA A 114 9.42 15.06 0.65
CA ALA A 114 9.08 14.80 2.05
C ALA A 114 9.79 13.54 2.59
N ALA A 115 9.95 12.49 1.77
CA ALA A 115 10.70 11.29 2.16
C ALA A 115 12.18 11.61 2.47
N ARG A 116 12.78 12.55 1.73
CA ARG A 116 14.18 12.98 1.95
C ARG A 116 14.33 13.96 3.11
N GLN A 117 13.38 14.88 3.27
CA GLN A 117 13.43 15.94 4.28
C GLN A 117 12.92 15.48 5.65
N GLY A 118 12.18 14.36 5.69
CA GLY A 118 11.54 13.83 6.89
C GLY A 118 10.02 13.83 6.75
N ALA A 119 9.42 12.64 6.80
CA ALA A 119 7.97 12.44 6.70
C ALA A 119 7.31 12.15 8.06
N GLN A 120 8.01 12.39 9.17
CA GLN A 120 7.58 11.97 10.52
C GLN A 120 6.22 12.54 10.91
N ALA A 121 5.93 13.80 10.58
CA ALA A 121 4.64 14.41 10.92
C ALA A 121 3.47 13.76 10.16
N ALA A 122 3.63 13.54 8.85
CA ALA A 122 2.63 12.88 8.01
C ALA A 122 2.40 11.42 8.45
N LEU A 123 3.49 10.70 8.75
CA LEU A 123 3.44 9.34 9.28
C LEU A 123 2.80 9.30 10.66
N ALA A 124 3.12 10.24 11.55
CA ALA A 124 2.52 10.32 12.89
C ALA A 124 1.01 10.57 12.81
N ALA A 125 0.56 11.46 11.92
CA ALA A 125 -0.86 11.72 11.69
C ALA A 125 -1.57 10.46 11.15
N PHE A 126 -0.95 9.78 10.19
CA PHE A 126 -1.45 8.52 9.63
C PHE A 126 -1.58 7.43 10.70
N VAL A 127 -0.50 7.16 11.44
CA VAL A 127 -0.48 6.20 12.55
C VAL A 127 -1.53 6.55 13.62
N GLY A 128 -1.68 7.84 13.94
CA GLY A 128 -2.71 8.30 14.88
C GLY A 128 -4.14 8.01 14.39
N GLY A 129 -4.39 8.14 13.09
CA GLY A 129 -5.65 7.74 12.45
C GLY A 129 -5.92 6.24 12.59
N LEU A 130 -4.92 5.40 12.27
CA LEU A 130 -5.03 3.95 12.39
C LEU A 130 -5.31 3.51 13.82
N LYS A 131 -4.62 4.09 14.80
CA LYS A 131 -4.84 3.78 16.23
C LYS A 131 -6.25 4.11 16.70
N ARG A 132 -6.80 5.26 16.29
CA ARG A 132 -8.19 5.63 16.62
C ARG A 132 -9.18 4.66 15.99
N HIS A 133 -8.90 4.20 14.78
CA HIS A 133 -9.74 3.24 14.09
C HIS A 133 -9.74 1.87 14.78
N LEU A 134 -8.56 1.36 15.13
CA LEU A 134 -8.40 0.10 15.84
C LEU A 134 -9.04 0.14 17.24
N ALA A 135 -8.91 1.25 17.97
CA ALA A 135 -9.55 1.40 19.28
C ALA A 135 -11.08 1.29 19.18
N ARG A 136 -11.68 1.91 18.17
CA ARG A 136 -13.13 1.81 17.92
C ARG A 136 -13.54 0.40 17.55
N ALA A 137 -12.77 -0.29 16.70
CA ALA A 137 -13.05 -1.66 16.32
C ALA A 137 -13.03 -2.61 17.53
N GLY A 138 -12.05 -2.44 18.42
CA GLY A 138 -11.95 -3.20 19.66
C GLY A 138 -13.10 -2.93 20.65
N GLU A 139 -13.60 -1.69 20.75
CA GLU A 139 -14.75 -1.37 21.61
C GLU A 139 -16.04 -2.11 21.21
N PHE A 140 -16.21 -2.45 19.93
CA PHE A 140 -17.37 -3.23 19.46
C PHE A 140 -17.26 -4.74 19.76
N GLU A 141 -16.05 -5.27 19.93
CA GLU A 141 -15.83 -6.71 20.22
C GLU A 141 -16.20 -7.10 21.67
N TRP A 142 -16.28 -6.14 22.60
CA TRP A 142 -16.63 -6.37 24.01
C TRP A 142 -18.11 -6.15 24.36
N ILE A 143 -18.92 -5.71 23.40
CA ILE A 143 -20.35 -5.39 23.61
C ILE A 143 -21.26 -6.56 23.16
N CYS A 144 -20.70 -7.63 22.61
CA CYS A 144 -21.41 -8.87 22.23
C CYS A 144 -20.93 -10.05 23.08
#